data_AF-A0A1S8WMW4-F1
#
_entry.id   AF-A0A1S8WMW4-F1
#
_cell.length_a   1.000
_cell.length_b   1.000
_cell.length_c   1.000
_cell.angle_alpha   90.00
_cell.angle_beta   90.00
_cell.angle_gamma   90.00
#
_symmetry.space_group_name_H-M   'P 1'
#
loop_
_entity.id
_entity.type
_entity.pdbx_description
1 polymer ?
#
loop_
_entity_poly.entity_id
_entity_poly.type
_entity_poly.pdbx_seq_one_letter_code
_entity_poly.pdbx_strand_id
1 'polypeptide(L)'
;MEEHGDEGMGEPDLRLGETLTYLQHAASGRWLSYEAYETKKRGLGRVEEKKATLLVEGHMDDLFSLVRAQDEEIKSASAIRRCTAVFSSFVNTLRYICPPHQTGYSGPQIQPLNPQSPAILRLTSGVLLGEVTQCLEDLIDFFAQPDPHEEHEVRQAKLAALRNRQNLFQNEGMIGCVLNTIERFTGTFQTRREFSQVVGEDKSEQFDRLGNYLYLLLAALIRGNRENCAQFATPSRLDWLFNRLELQEGFAEGVLDALHCVLTDSDEALYLITERHIRTLISLLDKQGRDPR
;
A
#
# COMPACT_ATOMS: atom_id res chain seq x y z
N MET A 1 18.26 -48.44 7.84
CA MET A 1 16.99 -48.29 8.57
C MET A 1 15.99 -47.84 7.54
N GLU A 2 15.00 -48.68 7.27
CA GLU A 2 13.92 -48.35 6.35
C GLU A 2 13.11 -47.21 6.98
N GLU A 3 13.07 -46.05 6.33
CA GLU A 3 12.09 -45.00 6.64
C GLU A 3 10.72 -45.58 6.28
N HIS A 4 10.05 -46.17 7.27
CA HIS A 4 8.61 -46.31 7.22
C HIS A 4 8.06 -44.88 7.21
N GLY A 5 7.73 -44.39 6.02
CA GLY A 5 6.98 -43.15 5.88
C GLY A 5 5.66 -43.34 6.61
N ASP A 6 5.49 -42.61 7.70
CA ASP A 6 4.30 -42.66 8.52
C ASP A 6 3.13 -42.17 7.65
N GLU A 7 2.22 -43.07 7.26
CA GLU A 7 1.03 -42.73 6.48
C GLU A 7 0.02 -42.01 7.40
N GLY A 8 0.30 -40.75 7.75
CA GLY A 8 -0.48 -39.94 8.66
C GLY A 8 0.11 -38.54 8.91
N MET A 9 -0.44 -37.80 9.88
CA MET A 9 0.09 -36.48 10.29
C MET A 9 1.38 -36.55 11.13
N GLY A 10 1.83 -37.76 11.49
CA GLY A 10 2.97 -38.01 12.38
C GLY A 10 2.71 -37.64 13.84
N GLU A 11 3.73 -37.79 14.69
CA GLU A 11 3.69 -37.36 16.09
C GLU A 11 4.03 -35.86 16.25
N PRO A 12 3.34 -35.12 17.15
CA PRO A 12 3.58 -33.70 17.32
C PRO A 12 4.82 -33.42 18.19
N ASP A 13 5.95 -33.11 17.54
CA ASP A 13 7.22 -32.84 18.22
C ASP A 13 7.38 -31.39 18.72
N LEU A 14 6.74 -30.43 18.05
CA LEU A 14 6.92 -29.01 18.31
C LEU A 14 5.68 -28.38 18.95
N ARG A 15 5.89 -27.70 20.08
CA ARG A 15 4.88 -26.90 20.76
C ARG A 15 5.19 -25.42 20.61
N LEU A 16 4.21 -24.66 20.13
CA LEU A 16 4.33 -23.22 19.92
C LEU A 16 4.49 -22.49 21.27
N GLY A 17 5.50 -21.64 21.39
CA GLY A 17 5.83 -20.87 22.59
C GLY A 17 6.54 -21.65 23.70
N GLU A 18 6.53 -22.99 23.66
CA GLU A 18 7.14 -23.84 24.69
C GLU A 18 8.44 -24.49 24.20
N THR A 19 8.46 -24.99 22.97
CA THR A 19 9.65 -25.66 22.44
C THR A 19 10.70 -24.62 22.06
N LEU A 20 11.84 -24.67 22.73
CA LEU A 20 13.02 -23.90 22.38
C LEU A 20 13.80 -24.65 21.29
N THR A 21 14.09 -23.94 20.21
CA THR A 21 14.71 -24.51 19.00
C THR A 21 15.99 -23.78 18.66
N TYR A 22 16.92 -24.52 18.09
CA TYR A 22 18.11 -23.99 17.41
C TYR A 22 17.90 -24.16 15.92
N LEU A 23 18.28 -23.14 15.13
CA LEU A 23 18.14 -23.18 13.69
C LEU A 23 19.50 -23.46 13.05
N GLN A 24 19.58 -24.54 12.27
CA GLN A 24 20.79 -24.94 11.55
C GLN A 24 20.50 -25.07 10.06
N HIS A 25 21.38 -24.53 9.21
CA HIS A 25 21.29 -24.74 7.78
C HIS A 25 21.74 -26.16 7.42
N ALA A 26 20.82 -26.95 6.86
CA ALA A 26 20.99 -28.39 6.63
C ALA A 26 22.25 -28.76 5.82
N ALA A 27 22.56 -28.01 4.75
CA ALA A 27 23.67 -28.37 3.86
C ALA A 27 25.03 -27.87 4.35
N SER A 28 25.08 -26.73 5.05
CA SER A 28 26.35 -26.13 5.50
C SER A 28 26.69 -26.43 6.95
N GLY A 29 25.74 -26.97 7.73
CA GLY A 29 25.88 -27.22 9.16
C GLY A 29 26.04 -25.94 10.00
N ARG A 30 25.78 -24.75 9.44
CA ARG A 30 25.95 -23.47 10.15
C ARG A 30 24.71 -23.14 10.96
N TRP A 31 24.91 -22.61 12.16
CA TRP A 31 23.88 -22.19 13.10
C TRP A 31 23.45 -20.75 12.82
N LEU A 32 22.15 -20.47 12.93
CA LEU A 32 21.64 -19.10 12.93
C LEU A 32 21.93 -18.46 14.28
N SER A 33 22.72 -17.39 14.25
CA SER A 33 23.14 -16.60 15.40
C SER A 33 23.10 -15.11 15.04
N TYR A 34 23.75 -14.24 15.81
CA TYR A 34 23.82 -12.82 15.54
C TYR A 34 25.25 -12.25 15.65
N GLU A 35 25.53 -11.21 14.87
CA GLU A 35 26.66 -10.32 15.08
C GLU A 35 26.16 -9.00 15.67
N ALA A 36 26.71 -8.59 16.81
CA ALA A 36 26.42 -7.30 17.44
C ALA A 36 27.51 -6.29 17.11
N TYR A 37 27.10 -5.10 16.66
CA TYR A 37 28.03 -4.00 16.40
C TYR A 37 27.45 -2.68 16.93
N GLU A 38 28.34 -1.83 17.46
CA GLU A 38 27.95 -0.55 18.02
C GLU A 38 27.95 0.53 16.93
N THR A 39 26.78 1.13 16.65
CA THR A 39 26.66 2.25 15.72
C THR A 39 26.29 3.54 16.44
N LYS A 40 26.84 4.67 15.98
CA LYS A 40 26.42 5.98 16.46
C LYS A 40 25.27 6.49 15.59
N LYS A 41 24.05 6.47 16.12
CA LYS A 41 22.87 7.06 15.46
C LYS A 41 22.67 8.51 15.89
N ARG A 42 22.47 9.38 14.90
CA ARG A 42 22.21 10.81 15.13
C ARG A 42 20.93 10.96 15.97
N GLY A 43 21.05 11.55 17.17
CA GLY A 43 19.93 11.78 18.09
C GLY A 43 19.69 10.69 19.14
N LEU A 44 20.23 9.48 18.98
CA LEU A 44 20.07 8.38 19.95
C LEU A 44 21.38 7.97 20.65
N GLY A 45 22.52 8.50 20.23
CA GLY A 45 23.81 8.16 20.81
C GLY A 45 24.36 6.84 20.26
N ARG A 46 25.02 6.05 21.10
CA ARG A 46 25.53 4.73 20.72
C ARG A 46 24.42 3.70 20.86
N VAL A 47 24.12 2.99 19.78
CA VAL A 47 23.06 1.98 19.70
C VAL A 47 23.71 0.67 19.26
N GLU A 48 23.47 -0.38 20.04
CA GLU A 48 23.83 -1.74 19.67
C GLU A 48 22.85 -2.22 18.60
N GLU A 49 23.36 -2.54 17.41
CA GLU A 49 22.58 -3.21 16.37
C GLU A 49 22.98 -4.67 16.31
N LYS A 50 21.98 -5.55 16.24
CA LYS A 50 22.18 -6.99 16.07
C LYS A 50 21.72 -7.38 14.67
N LYS A 51 22.58 -8.10 13.96
CA LYS A 51 22.28 -8.65 12.63
C LYS A 51 22.36 -10.17 12.68
N ALA A 52 21.31 -10.85 12.25
CA ALA A 52 21.32 -12.31 12.18
C ALA A 52 22.31 -12.80 11.11
N THR A 53 23.15 -13.78 11.46
CA THR A 53 24.19 -14.36 10.61
C THR A 53 24.28 -15.88 10.80
N LEU A 54 24.88 -16.57 9.83
CA LEU A 54 25.13 -18.02 9.90
C LEU A 54 26.56 -18.28 10.35
N LEU A 55 26.75 -18.73 11.59
CA LEU A 55 28.04 -18.99 12.20
C LEU A 55 28.37 -20.49 12.22
N VAL A 56 29.66 -20.81 12.29
CA VAL A 56 30.12 -22.20 12.46
C VAL A 56 29.83 -22.68 13.89
N GLU A 57 30.07 -21.82 14.86
CA GLU A 57 29.70 -22.00 16.26
C GLU A 57 28.71 -20.87 16.61
N GLY A 58 27.50 -21.24 17.03
CA GLY A 58 26.49 -20.28 17.49
C GLY A 58 26.80 -19.80 18.91
N HIS A 59 26.11 -18.74 19.34
CA HIS A 59 26.14 -18.27 20.71
C HIS A 59 25.24 -19.12 21.61
N MET A 60 25.50 -19.10 22.93
CA MET A 60 24.74 -19.92 23.89
C MET A 60 23.31 -19.41 24.11
N ASP A 61 23.02 -18.16 23.73
CA ASP A 61 21.74 -17.49 23.85
C ASP A 61 20.90 -17.53 22.55
N ASP A 62 21.31 -18.32 21.56
CA ASP A 62 20.56 -18.55 20.31
C ASP A 62 19.34 -19.46 20.54
N LEU A 63 18.36 -18.98 21.31
CA LEU A 63 17.14 -19.72 21.65
C LEU A 63 15.94 -19.12 20.92
N PHE A 64 15.39 -19.89 19.98
CA PHE A 64 14.21 -19.49 19.21
C PHE A 64 12.97 -20.23 19.69
N SER A 65 11.95 -19.49 20.13
CA SER A 65 10.61 -20.03 20.34
C SER A 65 9.74 -19.69 19.13
N LEU A 66 8.92 -20.65 18.71
CA LEU A 66 7.99 -20.48 17.59
C LEU A 66 6.65 -20.00 18.11
N VAL A 67 6.20 -18.81 17.70
CA VAL A 67 4.88 -18.29 18.05
C VAL A 67 4.07 -18.10 16.77
N ARG A 68 2.78 -18.44 16.82
CA ARG A 68 1.89 -18.27 15.68
C ARG A 68 1.18 -16.92 15.75
N ALA A 69 1.25 -16.18 14.65
CA ALA A 69 0.52 -14.92 14.47
C ALA A 69 -0.99 -15.15 14.47
N GLN A 70 -1.76 -14.09 14.75
CA GLN A 70 -3.22 -14.16 14.74
C GLN A 70 -3.73 -14.34 13.30
N ASP A 71 -4.90 -14.97 13.14
CA ASP A 71 -5.45 -15.25 11.80
C ASP A 71 -5.69 -13.95 10.99
N GLU A 72 -6.06 -12.85 11.65
CA GLU A 72 -6.23 -11.56 10.99
C GLU A 72 -4.91 -10.97 10.48
N GLU A 73 -3.82 -11.13 11.23
CA GLU A 73 -2.48 -10.69 10.82
C GLU A 73 -1.97 -11.54 9.65
N ILE A 74 -2.20 -12.86 9.69
CA ILE A 74 -1.84 -13.76 8.59
C ILE A 74 -2.59 -13.38 7.31
N LYS A 75 -3.90 -13.11 7.41
CA LYS A 75 -4.71 -12.64 6.27
C LYS A 75 -4.19 -11.31 5.74
N SER A 76 -3.89 -10.36 6.64
CA SER A 76 -3.37 -9.04 6.27
C SER A 76 -2.00 -9.13 5.60
N ALA A 77 -1.07 -9.94 6.12
CA ALA A 77 0.23 -10.16 5.52
C ALA A 77 0.12 -10.78 4.12
N SER A 78 -0.82 -11.71 3.91
CA SER A 78 -1.10 -12.26 2.58
C SER A 78 -1.63 -11.19 1.62
N ALA A 79 -2.57 -10.36 2.08
CA ALA A 79 -3.12 -9.25 1.30
C ALA A 79 -2.01 -8.26 0.89
N ILE A 80 -1.16 -7.84 1.85
CA ILE A 80 -0.02 -6.93 1.60
C ILE A 80 0.92 -7.50 0.53
N ARG A 81 1.28 -8.78 0.64
CA ARG A 81 2.17 -9.43 -0.34
C ARG A 81 1.55 -9.43 -1.74
N ARG A 82 0.26 -9.75 -1.85
CA ARG A 82 -0.46 -9.81 -3.15
C ARG A 82 -0.61 -8.42 -3.77
N CYS A 83 -1.10 -7.44 -3.01
CA CYS A 83 -1.31 -6.10 -3.54
C CYS A 83 0.02 -5.40 -3.89
N THR A 84 1.07 -5.60 -3.08
CA THR A 84 2.41 -5.10 -3.40
C THR A 84 2.91 -5.67 -4.74
N ALA A 85 2.68 -6.95 -5.01
CA ALA A 85 3.07 -7.56 -6.28
C ALA A 85 2.28 -6.98 -7.46
N VAL A 86 0.96 -6.81 -7.33
CA VAL A 86 0.08 -6.25 -8.37
C VAL A 86 0.43 -4.79 -8.66
N PHE A 87 0.54 -3.93 -7.63
CA PHE A 87 0.92 -2.53 -7.81
C PHE A 87 2.33 -2.38 -8.36
N SER A 88 3.29 -3.18 -7.91
CA SER A 88 4.65 -3.16 -8.46
C SER A 88 4.65 -3.55 -9.95
N SER A 89 3.90 -4.59 -10.33
CA SER A 89 3.77 -5.00 -11.74
C SER A 89 3.15 -3.89 -12.58
N PHE A 90 2.09 -3.26 -12.08
CA PHE A 90 1.42 -2.15 -12.76
C PHE A 90 2.32 -0.93 -12.93
N VAL A 91 2.92 -0.45 -11.83
CA VAL A 91 3.83 0.70 -11.84
C VAL A 91 5.03 0.45 -12.74
N ASN A 92 5.63 -0.75 -12.71
CA ASN A 92 6.73 -1.08 -13.60
C ASN A 92 6.29 -1.04 -15.07
N THR A 93 5.10 -1.57 -15.38
CA THR A 93 4.51 -1.49 -16.73
C THR A 93 4.33 -0.04 -17.18
N LEU A 94 3.80 0.83 -16.33
CA LEU A 94 3.67 2.27 -16.63
C LEU A 94 5.02 2.95 -16.84
N ARG A 95 6.05 2.60 -16.07
CA ARG A 95 7.42 3.12 -16.27
C ARG A 95 8.02 2.71 -17.61
N TYR A 96 7.67 1.55 -18.16
CA TYR A 96 8.10 1.16 -19.50
C TYR A 96 7.43 2.00 -20.59
N ILE A 97 6.20 2.45 -20.38
CA ILE A 97 5.42 3.25 -21.35
C ILE A 97 5.86 4.72 -21.31
N CYS A 98 6.01 5.24 -20.10
CA CYS A 98 6.44 6.61 -19.84
C CYS A 98 7.58 6.60 -18.80
N PRO A 99 8.84 6.45 -19.23
CA PRO A 99 9.97 6.51 -18.32
C PRO A 99 10.13 7.90 -17.71
N PRO A 100 10.62 8.00 -16.46
CA PRO A 100 10.93 9.30 -15.87
C PRO A 100 12.04 9.98 -16.69
N HIS A 101 11.78 11.21 -17.15
CA HIS A 101 12.79 12.02 -17.84
C HIS A 101 14.04 12.19 -16.97
N GLN A 102 15.21 11.79 -17.48
CA GLN A 102 16.49 12.19 -16.93
C GLN A 102 16.70 13.67 -17.26
N THR A 103 16.48 14.54 -16.27
CA THR A 103 16.95 15.94 -16.17
C THR A 103 17.08 16.71 -17.49
N GLY A 104 16.00 17.40 -17.89
CA GLY A 104 16.02 18.42 -18.93
C GLY A 104 14.76 18.40 -19.81
N TYR A 105 13.76 19.19 -19.44
CA TYR A 105 12.54 19.55 -20.19
C TYR A 105 12.20 18.78 -21.48
N SER A 106 11.14 17.99 -21.42
CA SER A 106 10.01 17.97 -22.39
C SER A 106 8.87 17.14 -21.76
N GLY A 107 7.61 17.34 -22.16
CA GLY A 107 6.44 16.68 -21.53
C GLY A 107 6.46 15.14 -21.57
N PRO A 108 5.45 14.44 -21.01
CA PRO A 108 5.39 12.97 -21.06
C PRO A 108 5.47 12.50 -22.53
N GLN A 109 6.61 11.92 -22.92
CA GLN A 109 6.78 11.31 -24.23
C GLN A 109 6.58 9.81 -24.08
N ILE A 110 5.45 9.33 -24.58
CA ILE A 110 5.18 7.90 -24.70
C ILE A 110 6.23 7.36 -25.68
N GLN A 111 7.09 6.45 -25.22
CA GLN A 111 8.07 5.83 -26.10
C GLN A 111 7.37 5.01 -27.19
N PRO A 112 8.00 4.79 -28.36
CA PRO A 112 7.52 3.79 -29.29
C PRO A 112 7.47 2.44 -28.56
N LEU A 113 6.26 1.98 -28.23
CA LEU A 113 6.05 0.72 -27.53
C LEU A 113 6.81 -0.38 -28.27
N ASN A 114 7.63 -1.17 -27.59
CA ASN A 114 7.98 -2.49 -28.12
C ASN A 114 6.74 -3.37 -27.91
N PRO A 115 5.93 -3.64 -28.96
CA PRO A 115 4.66 -4.33 -28.81
C PRO A 115 4.82 -5.77 -28.34
N GLN A 116 6.04 -6.31 -28.35
CA GLN A 116 6.37 -7.67 -27.92
C GLN A 116 6.77 -7.78 -26.44
N SER A 117 6.84 -6.66 -25.70
CA SER A 117 7.11 -6.74 -24.26
C SER A 117 5.93 -7.43 -23.53
N PRO A 118 6.17 -8.47 -22.71
CA PRO A 118 5.11 -9.15 -21.96
C PRO A 118 4.28 -8.20 -21.09
N ALA A 119 4.89 -7.15 -20.54
CA ALA A 119 4.21 -6.15 -19.72
C ALA A 119 3.18 -5.35 -20.53
N ILE A 120 3.56 -4.93 -21.74
CA ILE A 120 2.70 -4.17 -22.66
C ILE A 120 1.58 -5.05 -23.20
N LEU A 121 1.87 -6.32 -23.54
CA LEU A 121 0.85 -7.28 -23.96
C LEU A 121 -0.20 -7.53 -22.88
N ARG A 122 0.21 -7.65 -21.60
CA ARG A 122 -0.73 -7.80 -20.48
C ARG A 122 -1.58 -6.56 -20.24
N LEU A 123 -1.04 -5.37 -20.48
CA LEU A 123 -1.80 -4.12 -20.38
C LEU A 123 -2.81 -3.97 -21.53
N THR A 124 -2.36 -4.15 -22.77
CA THR A 124 -3.19 -4.02 -23.99
C THR A 124 -4.27 -5.10 -24.09
N SER A 125 -4.00 -6.32 -23.62
CA SER A 125 -5.00 -7.38 -23.49
C SER A 125 -6.02 -7.14 -22.36
N GLY A 126 -5.78 -6.15 -21.49
CA GLY A 126 -6.65 -5.83 -20.35
C GLY A 126 -6.46 -6.72 -19.13
N VAL A 127 -5.62 -7.77 -19.19
CA VAL A 127 -5.36 -8.69 -18.06
C VAL A 127 -4.81 -7.94 -16.86
N LEU A 128 -3.80 -7.09 -17.06
CA LEU A 128 -3.19 -6.31 -15.97
C LEU A 128 -4.18 -5.29 -15.39
N LEU A 129 -5.01 -4.68 -16.23
CA LEU A 129 -6.02 -3.73 -15.75
C LEU A 129 -7.10 -4.43 -14.91
N GLY A 130 -7.53 -5.63 -15.33
CA GLY A 130 -8.45 -6.46 -14.55
C GLY A 130 -7.88 -6.87 -13.19
N GLU A 131 -6.62 -7.33 -13.15
CA GLU A 131 -5.95 -7.67 -11.89
C GLU A 131 -5.83 -6.47 -10.94
N VAL A 132 -5.47 -5.30 -11.47
CA VAL A 132 -5.37 -4.07 -10.66
C VAL A 132 -6.75 -3.64 -10.17
N THR A 133 -7.77 -3.67 -11.03
CA THR A 133 -9.14 -3.29 -10.68
C THR A 133 -9.68 -4.19 -9.57
N GLN A 134 -9.57 -5.52 -9.73
CA GLN A 134 -10.02 -6.48 -8.72
C GLN A 134 -9.26 -6.30 -7.41
N CYS A 135 -7.94 -6.09 -7.47
CA CYS A 135 -7.13 -5.85 -6.28
C CYS A 135 -7.57 -4.58 -5.54
N LEU A 136 -7.96 -3.51 -6.27
CA LEU A 136 -8.46 -2.29 -5.65
C LEU A 136 -9.82 -2.50 -5.00
N GLU A 137 -10.76 -3.18 -5.67
CA GLU A 137 -12.08 -3.52 -5.14
C GLU A 137 -11.98 -4.36 -3.87
N ASP A 138 -11.20 -5.44 -3.92
CA ASP A 138 -10.99 -6.33 -2.78
C ASP A 138 -10.40 -5.57 -1.58
N LEU A 139 -9.47 -4.63 -1.81
CA LEU A 139 -8.87 -3.84 -0.74
C LEU A 139 -9.83 -2.78 -0.20
N ILE A 140 -10.62 -2.12 -1.05
CA ILE A 140 -11.64 -1.16 -0.60
C ILE A 140 -12.65 -1.88 0.31
N ASP A 141 -13.10 -3.07 -0.08
CA ASP A 141 -14.00 -3.89 0.73
C ASP A 141 -13.30 -4.41 1.99
N PHE A 142 -12.02 -4.78 1.90
CA PHE A 142 -11.22 -5.19 3.06
C PHE A 142 -11.13 -4.09 4.11
N PHE A 143 -11.08 -2.82 3.70
CA PHE A 143 -11.03 -1.66 4.59
C PHE A 143 -12.38 -0.96 4.78
N ALA A 144 -13.49 -1.60 4.42
CA ALA A 144 -14.82 -1.03 4.57
C ALA A 144 -15.13 -0.69 6.04
N GLN A 145 -15.77 0.47 6.24
CA GLN A 145 -16.25 0.89 7.55
C GLN A 145 -17.44 0.01 7.98
N PRO A 146 -17.57 -0.31 9.28
CA PRO A 146 -18.73 -1.04 9.77
C PRO A 146 -20.02 -0.23 9.64
N ASP A 147 -21.15 -0.92 9.51
CA ASP A 147 -22.45 -0.29 9.31
C ASP A 147 -22.82 0.63 10.51
N PRO A 148 -23.28 1.88 10.26
CA PRO A 148 -23.70 2.84 11.29
C PRO A 148 -24.94 2.41 12.10
N HIS A 149 -25.65 1.36 11.71
CA HIS A 149 -26.81 0.80 12.41
C HIS A 149 -26.55 -0.49 13.21
N GLU A 150 -25.35 -1.06 13.12
CA GLU A 150 -24.89 -2.14 14.04
C GLU A 150 -24.92 -1.76 15.54
N GLU A 151 -24.88 -2.77 16.40
CA GLU A 151 -24.72 -2.58 17.83
C GLU A 151 -23.38 -1.91 18.18
N HIS A 152 -23.38 -1.01 19.16
CA HIS A 152 -22.20 -0.20 19.50
C HIS A 152 -20.97 -1.04 19.87
N GLU A 153 -21.15 -2.12 20.63
CA GLU A 153 -20.06 -3.00 21.05
C GLU A 153 -19.42 -3.70 19.85
N VAL A 154 -20.24 -4.29 18.98
CA VAL A 154 -19.80 -4.96 17.74
C VAL A 154 -19.09 -3.97 16.81
N ARG A 155 -19.65 -2.77 16.64
CA ARG A 155 -19.04 -1.71 15.83
C ARG A 155 -17.67 -1.33 16.37
N GLN A 156 -17.54 -1.13 17.68
CA GLN A 156 -16.27 -0.72 18.29
C GLN A 156 -15.19 -1.80 18.13
N ALA A 157 -15.55 -3.09 18.24
CA ALA A 157 -14.64 -4.19 17.97
C ALA A 157 -14.17 -4.21 16.49
N LYS A 158 -15.10 -4.04 15.54
CA LYS A 158 -14.76 -3.96 14.10
C LYS A 158 -13.88 -2.77 13.76
N LEU A 159 -14.12 -1.61 14.38
CA LEU A 159 -13.27 -0.41 14.20
C LEU A 159 -11.85 -0.64 14.75
N ALA A 160 -11.72 -1.33 15.88
CA ALA A 160 -10.41 -1.68 16.43
C ALA A 160 -9.65 -2.65 15.50
N ALA A 161 -10.33 -3.69 15.00
CA ALA A 161 -9.75 -4.62 14.02
C ALA A 161 -9.40 -3.92 12.69
N LEU A 162 -10.23 -2.99 12.21
CA LEU A 162 -9.94 -2.17 11.02
C LEU A 162 -8.68 -1.33 11.22
N ARG A 163 -8.54 -0.64 12.35
CA ARG A 163 -7.35 0.15 12.69
C ARG A 163 -6.09 -0.71 12.76
N ASN A 164 -6.17 -1.90 13.36
CA ASN A 164 -5.04 -2.83 13.38
C ASN A 164 -4.58 -3.19 11.96
N ARG A 165 -5.53 -3.55 11.09
CA ARG A 165 -5.23 -3.85 9.67
C ARG A 165 -4.61 -2.65 8.94
N GLN A 166 -5.14 -1.44 9.15
CA GLN A 166 -4.55 -0.21 8.58
C GLN A 166 -3.11 0.02 9.06
N ASN A 167 -2.82 -0.22 10.34
CA ASN A 167 -1.47 -0.06 10.91
C ASN A 167 -0.48 -1.09 10.34
N LEU A 168 -0.91 -2.34 10.13
CA LEU A 168 -0.07 -3.36 9.47
C LEU A 168 0.33 -2.91 8.05
N PHE A 169 -0.62 -2.35 7.30
CA PHE A 169 -0.36 -1.82 5.95
C PHE A 169 0.54 -0.58 5.98
N GLN A 170 0.39 0.28 6.99
CA GLN A 170 1.27 1.43 7.20
C GLN A 170 2.73 0.99 7.47
N ASN A 171 2.94 -0.01 8.33
CA ASN A 171 4.27 -0.51 8.69
C ASN A 171 5.03 -1.06 7.48
N GLU A 172 4.31 -1.63 6.51
CA GLU A 172 4.86 -2.11 5.24
C GLU A 172 4.95 -1.00 4.16
N GLY A 173 4.68 0.26 4.52
CA GLY A 173 4.81 1.41 3.64
C GLY A 173 3.74 1.48 2.54
N MET A 174 2.59 0.82 2.72
CA MET A 174 1.60 0.64 1.66
C MET A 174 0.98 1.96 1.19
N ILE A 175 0.78 2.93 2.09
CA ILE A 175 0.28 4.28 1.72
C ILE A 175 1.22 4.93 0.70
N GLY A 176 2.54 4.83 0.90
CA GLY A 176 3.53 5.36 -0.04
C GLY A 176 3.49 4.68 -1.40
N CYS A 177 3.25 3.37 -1.43
CA CYS A 177 3.10 2.61 -2.67
C CYS A 177 1.79 2.95 -3.42
N VAL A 178 0.68 3.14 -2.72
CA VAL A 178 -0.58 3.63 -3.32
C VAL A 178 -0.39 5.04 -3.90
N LEU A 179 0.25 5.94 -3.16
CA LEU A 179 0.57 7.30 -3.65
C LEU A 179 1.46 7.25 -4.90
N ASN A 180 2.54 6.48 -4.90
CA ASN A 180 3.38 6.31 -6.09
C ASN A 180 2.60 5.67 -7.24
N THR A 181 1.63 4.79 -6.97
CA THR A 181 0.75 4.22 -8.01
C THR A 181 -0.14 5.29 -8.62
N ILE A 182 -0.77 6.15 -7.80
CA ILE A 182 -1.57 7.30 -8.25
C ILE A 182 -0.71 8.26 -9.09
N GLU A 183 0.47 8.64 -8.59
CA GLU A 183 1.37 9.55 -9.29
C GLU A 183 1.81 9.00 -10.64
N ARG A 184 2.09 7.69 -10.71
CA ARG A 184 2.49 7.04 -11.95
C ARG A 184 1.33 6.92 -12.93
N PHE A 185 0.14 6.56 -12.46
CA PHE A 185 -1.05 6.47 -13.30
C PHE A 185 -1.43 7.85 -13.88
N THR A 186 -1.62 8.84 -13.01
CA THR A 186 -1.99 10.21 -13.39
C THR A 186 -0.88 10.95 -14.15
N GLY A 187 0.39 10.60 -13.91
CA GLY A 187 1.53 11.12 -14.66
C GLY A 187 1.71 10.49 -16.04
N THR A 188 1.24 9.26 -16.23
CA THR A 188 1.28 8.57 -17.55
C THR A 188 0.08 8.93 -18.41
N PHE A 189 -1.09 9.09 -17.78
CA PHE A 189 -2.36 9.34 -18.46
C PHE A 189 -3.05 10.55 -17.82
N GLN A 190 -3.03 11.69 -18.51
CA GLN A 190 -3.73 12.90 -18.08
C GLN A 190 -5.17 12.91 -18.56
N THR A 191 -5.44 12.27 -19.70
CA THR A 191 -6.78 12.22 -20.30
C THR A 191 -7.18 10.79 -20.66
N ARG A 192 -8.49 10.53 -20.68
CA ARG A 192 -9.06 9.25 -21.15
C ARG A 192 -8.60 8.90 -22.57
N ARG A 193 -8.32 9.91 -23.41
CA ARG A 193 -7.82 9.73 -24.78
C ARG A 193 -6.40 9.18 -24.82
N GLU A 194 -5.51 9.67 -23.95
CA GLU A 194 -4.14 9.13 -23.86
C GLU A 194 -4.16 7.68 -23.37
N PHE A 195 -5.05 7.37 -22.43
CA PHE A 195 -5.26 6.01 -21.96
C PHE A 195 -5.72 5.08 -23.10
N SER A 196 -6.75 5.49 -23.87
CA SER A 196 -7.28 4.66 -24.96
C SER A 196 -6.29 4.42 -26.09
N GLN A 197 -5.38 5.36 -26.37
CA GLN A 197 -4.31 5.17 -27.34
C GLN A 197 -3.36 4.03 -26.98
N VAL A 198 -3.20 3.74 -25.68
CA VAL A 198 -2.30 2.69 -25.20
C VAL A 198 -3.04 1.36 -25.02
N VAL A 199 -4.27 1.36 -24.49
CA VAL A 199 -4.96 0.11 -24.11
C VAL A 199 -6.08 -0.33 -25.06
N GLY A 200 -6.46 0.54 -26.01
CA GLY A 200 -7.61 0.36 -26.90
C GLY A 200 -8.84 1.16 -26.44
N GLU A 201 -9.67 1.56 -27.41
CA GLU A 201 -10.90 2.32 -27.14
C GLU A 201 -11.94 1.52 -26.35
N ASP A 202 -11.95 0.20 -26.52
CA ASP A 202 -12.81 -0.78 -25.84
C ASP A 202 -12.62 -0.78 -24.31
N LYS A 203 -11.47 -0.31 -23.82
CA LYS A 203 -11.14 -0.28 -22.38
C LYS A 203 -11.09 1.14 -21.82
N SER A 204 -11.44 2.15 -22.61
CA SER A 204 -11.30 3.56 -22.23
C SER A 204 -12.08 3.95 -20.95
N GLU A 205 -13.20 3.27 -20.67
CA GLU A 205 -14.00 3.48 -19.46
C GLU A 205 -13.26 3.11 -18.17
N GLN A 206 -12.24 2.25 -18.25
CA GLN A 206 -11.45 1.87 -17.07
C GLN A 206 -10.57 3.01 -16.55
N PHE A 207 -10.30 4.05 -17.35
CA PHE A 207 -9.50 5.19 -16.91
C PHE A 207 -10.11 5.86 -15.67
N ASP A 208 -11.39 6.23 -15.78
CA ASP A 208 -12.14 6.91 -14.72
C ASP A 208 -12.30 6.00 -13.49
N ARG A 209 -12.64 4.73 -13.73
CA ARG A 209 -12.84 3.73 -12.66
C ARG A 209 -11.56 3.48 -11.87
N LEU A 210 -10.43 3.25 -12.54
CA LEU A 210 -9.14 2.99 -11.89
C LEU A 210 -8.68 4.19 -11.07
N GLY A 211 -8.74 5.40 -11.62
CA GLY A 211 -8.32 6.57 -10.86
C GLY A 211 -9.23 6.82 -9.66
N ASN A 212 -10.56 6.63 -9.78
CA ASN A 212 -11.45 6.75 -8.64
C ASN A 212 -11.15 5.71 -7.55
N TYR A 213 -10.97 4.44 -7.92
CA TYR A 213 -10.63 3.37 -6.97
C TYR A 213 -9.29 3.57 -6.28
N LEU A 214 -8.29 4.14 -6.96
CA LEU A 214 -7.01 4.46 -6.32
C LEU A 214 -7.19 5.49 -5.19
N TYR A 215 -8.00 6.53 -5.39
CA TYR A 215 -8.25 7.51 -4.34
C TYR A 215 -9.23 6.99 -3.27
N LEU A 216 -10.21 6.16 -3.62
CA LEU A 216 -11.08 5.50 -2.64
C LEU A 216 -10.29 4.54 -1.74
N LEU A 217 -9.34 3.78 -2.29
CA LEU A 217 -8.42 2.96 -1.50
C LEU A 217 -7.56 3.84 -0.57
N LEU A 218 -7.06 4.97 -1.07
CA LEU A 218 -6.32 5.92 -0.24
C LEU A 218 -7.18 6.41 0.92
N ALA A 219 -8.42 6.81 0.67
CA ALA A 219 -9.38 7.20 1.70
C ALA A 219 -9.64 6.07 2.70
N ALA A 220 -9.85 4.84 2.23
CA ALA A 220 -10.10 3.68 3.07
C ALA A 220 -8.92 3.33 4.01
N LEU A 221 -7.68 3.55 3.56
CA LEU A 221 -6.47 3.33 4.36
C LEU A 221 -6.30 4.35 5.50
N ILE A 222 -6.83 5.56 5.35
CA ILE A 222 -6.62 6.66 6.31
C ILE A 222 -7.84 6.95 7.18
N ARG A 223 -9.06 6.68 6.70
CA ARG A 223 -10.32 6.99 7.39
C ARG A 223 -10.36 6.39 8.79
N GLY A 224 -10.63 7.25 9.79
CA GLY A 224 -10.76 6.85 11.19
C GLY A 224 -9.42 6.52 11.87
N ASN A 225 -8.28 6.82 11.24
CA ASN A 225 -6.94 6.58 11.75
C ASN A 225 -6.08 7.86 11.70
N ARG A 226 -5.98 8.51 12.87
CA ARG A 226 -5.23 9.76 13.05
C ARG A 226 -3.76 9.64 12.64
N GLU A 227 -3.09 8.52 12.93
CA GLU A 227 -1.67 8.33 12.61
C GLU A 227 -1.45 8.29 11.09
N ASN A 228 -2.35 7.63 10.36
CA ASN A 228 -2.33 7.61 8.91
C ASN A 228 -2.66 8.98 8.31
N CYS A 229 -3.67 9.69 8.82
CA CYS A 229 -4.01 11.05 8.38
C CYS A 229 -2.86 12.05 8.64
N ALA A 230 -2.16 11.93 9.78
CA ALA A 230 -1.04 12.80 10.12
C ALA A 230 0.13 12.69 9.12
N GLN A 231 0.27 11.58 8.36
CA GLN A 231 1.24 11.48 7.27
C GLN A 231 0.97 12.46 6.12
N PHE A 232 -0.25 13.02 6.03
CA PHE A 232 -0.64 14.04 5.07
C PHE A 232 -0.56 15.45 5.63
N ALA A 233 -0.30 15.61 6.94
CA ALA A 233 -0.09 16.89 7.61
C ALA A 233 1.32 17.46 7.32
N THR A 234 1.64 17.57 6.03
CA THR A 234 2.82 18.28 5.52
C THR A 234 2.37 19.19 4.38
N PRO A 235 2.94 20.41 4.23
CA PRO A 235 2.52 21.33 3.17
C PRO A 235 2.53 20.68 1.79
N SER A 236 3.57 19.92 1.46
CA SER A 236 3.70 19.28 0.15
C SER A 236 2.62 18.25 -0.16
N ARG A 237 2.22 17.40 0.81
CA ARG A 237 1.18 16.38 0.59
C ARG A 237 -0.22 16.95 0.64
N LEU A 238 -0.46 17.95 1.49
CA LEU A 238 -1.73 18.63 1.56
C LEU A 238 -1.99 19.42 0.26
N ASP A 239 -1.02 20.23 -0.17
CA ASP A 239 -1.07 20.95 -1.45
C ASP A 239 -1.27 19.98 -2.63
N TRP A 240 -0.64 18.80 -2.59
CA TRP A 240 -0.83 17.76 -3.61
C TRP A 240 -2.29 17.29 -3.70
N LEU A 241 -2.96 17.01 -2.58
CA LEU A 241 -4.38 16.62 -2.57
C LEU A 241 -5.28 17.73 -3.15
N PHE A 242 -5.08 18.98 -2.72
CA PHE A 242 -5.85 20.12 -3.23
C PHE A 242 -5.63 20.36 -4.73
N ASN A 243 -4.40 20.27 -5.20
CA ASN A 243 -4.11 20.42 -6.63
C ASN A 243 -4.72 19.27 -7.46
N ARG A 244 -4.80 18.06 -6.92
CA ARG A 244 -5.49 16.94 -7.59
C ARG A 244 -6.99 17.15 -7.67
N LEU A 245 -7.59 17.69 -6.59
CA LEU A 245 -9.00 18.05 -6.57
C LEU A 245 -9.35 19.11 -7.62
N GLU A 246 -8.45 20.08 -7.85
CA GLU A 246 -8.62 21.13 -8.85
C GLU A 246 -8.48 20.63 -10.31
N LEU A 247 -7.61 19.63 -10.54
CA LEU A 247 -7.21 19.18 -11.88
C LEU A 247 -7.98 17.97 -12.42
N GLN A 248 -8.74 17.25 -11.59
CA GLN A 248 -9.27 15.92 -11.94
C GLN A 248 -10.77 15.81 -11.66
N GLU A 249 -11.60 16.38 -12.54
CA GLU A 249 -13.07 16.28 -12.42
C GLU A 249 -13.56 14.83 -12.41
N GLY A 250 -12.91 13.92 -13.13
CA GLY A 250 -13.27 12.49 -13.20
C GLY A 250 -12.94 11.66 -11.95
N PHE A 251 -12.08 12.16 -11.06
CA PHE A 251 -11.68 11.47 -9.82
C PHE A 251 -12.10 12.22 -8.55
N ALA A 252 -12.92 13.27 -8.72
CA ALA A 252 -13.22 14.22 -7.66
C ALA A 252 -13.82 13.55 -6.41
N GLU A 253 -14.63 12.50 -6.57
CA GLU A 253 -15.23 11.79 -5.46
C GLU A 253 -14.19 11.12 -4.54
N GLY A 254 -13.32 10.26 -5.08
CA GLY A 254 -12.28 9.62 -4.28
C GLY A 254 -11.30 10.62 -3.67
N VAL A 255 -10.94 11.69 -4.40
CA VAL A 255 -10.04 12.73 -3.88
C VAL A 255 -10.71 13.51 -2.74
N LEU A 256 -12.00 13.86 -2.89
CA LEU A 256 -12.79 14.54 -1.87
C LEU A 256 -12.92 13.68 -0.61
N ASP A 257 -13.20 12.39 -0.77
CA ASP A 257 -13.27 11.44 0.33
C ASP A 257 -11.93 11.35 1.09
N ALA A 258 -10.80 11.29 0.37
CA ALA A 258 -9.47 11.28 1.00
C ALA A 258 -9.20 12.61 1.74
N LEU A 259 -9.53 13.75 1.12
CA LEU A 259 -9.34 15.06 1.74
C LEU A 259 -10.22 15.22 2.98
N HIS A 260 -11.50 14.82 2.92
CA HIS A 260 -12.41 14.81 4.04
C HIS A 260 -11.82 14.02 5.22
N CYS A 261 -11.30 12.80 4.97
CA CYS A 261 -10.68 12.00 6.02
C CYS A 261 -9.47 12.72 6.67
N VAL A 262 -8.59 13.33 5.87
CA VAL A 262 -7.43 14.07 6.40
C VAL A 262 -7.86 15.26 7.26
N LEU A 263 -8.85 16.03 6.81
CA LEU A 263 -9.30 17.25 7.50
C LEU A 263 -10.17 16.96 8.72
N THR A 264 -10.88 15.84 8.75
CA THR A 264 -11.69 15.43 9.91
C THR A 264 -10.85 14.75 10.99
N ASP A 265 -9.91 13.88 10.61
CA ASP A 265 -9.21 13.01 11.56
C ASP A 265 -7.79 13.50 11.97
N SER A 266 -7.25 14.58 11.36
CA SER A 266 -5.96 15.18 11.72
C SER A 266 -6.06 16.69 11.99
N ASP A 267 -5.94 17.05 13.26
CA ASP A 267 -5.83 18.44 13.72
C ASP A 267 -4.60 19.13 13.09
N GLU A 268 -3.50 18.40 12.92
CA GLU A 268 -2.25 18.89 12.35
C GLU A 268 -2.43 19.35 10.90
N ALA A 269 -3.25 18.65 10.11
CA ALA A 269 -3.56 19.04 8.74
C ALA A 269 -4.40 20.33 8.69
N LEU A 270 -5.33 20.51 9.64
CA LEU A 270 -6.15 21.73 9.74
C LEU A 270 -5.29 22.97 10.00
N TYR A 271 -4.24 22.87 10.82
CA TYR A 271 -3.31 23.97 11.08
C TYR A 271 -2.51 24.41 9.85
N LEU A 272 -2.41 23.57 8.80
CA LEU A 272 -1.68 23.87 7.57
C LEU A 272 -2.57 24.44 6.46
N ILE A 273 -3.88 24.59 6.69
CA ILE A 273 -4.81 25.13 5.70
C ILE A 273 -4.50 26.61 5.41
N THR A 274 -4.44 26.92 4.12
CA THR A 274 -4.18 28.28 3.62
C THR A 274 -5.43 28.84 2.94
N GLU A 275 -5.45 30.16 2.71
CA GLU A 275 -6.53 30.83 1.96
C GLU A 275 -6.73 30.22 0.56
N ARG A 276 -5.64 29.78 -0.10
CA ARG A 276 -5.70 29.10 -1.40
C ARG A 276 -6.56 27.85 -1.32
N HIS A 277 -6.36 27.01 -0.31
CA HIS A 277 -7.12 25.76 -0.14
C HIS A 277 -8.62 26.02 0.00
N ILE A 278 -8.98 27.01 0.81
CA ILE A 278 -10.39 27.40 1.02
C ILE A 278 -11.01 27.90 -0.29
N ARG A 279 -10.28 28.72 -1.06
CA ARG A 279 -10.74 29.20 -2.38
C ARG A 279 -10.95 28.05 -3.36
N THR A 280 -10.06 27.04 -3.37
CA THR A 280 -10.23 25.83 -4.19
C THR A 280 -11.53 25.09 -3.82
N LEU A 281 -11.83 24.90 -2.54
CA LEU A 281 -13.08 24.25 -2.10
C LEU A 281 -14.32 25.03 -2.51
N ILE A 282 -14.32 26.36 -2.32
CA ILE A 282 -15.44 27.21 -2.74
C ILE A 282 -15.63 27.14 -4.26
N SER A 283 -14.56 27.16 -5.04
CA SER A 283 -14.63 27.05 -6.50
C SER A 283 -15.17 25.69 -6.95
N LEU A 284 -14.88 24.62 -6.20
CA LEU A 284 -15.40 23.29 -6.47
C LEU A 284 -16.90 23.22 -6.19
N LEU A 285 -17.37 23.78 -5.07
CA LEU A 285 -18.79 23.88 -4.75
C LEU A 285 -19.56 24.69 -5.82
N ASP A 286 -18.96 25.75 -6.34
CA ASP A 286 -19.57 26.55 -7.42
C ASP A 286 -19.69 25.75 -8.73
N LYS A 287 -18.67 24.93 -9.06
CA LYS A 287 -18.65 24.10 -10.27
C LYS A 287 -19.55 22.85 -10.18
N GLN A 288 -19.53 22.15 -9.06
CA GLN A 288 -20.17 20.83 -8.89
C GLN A 288 -21.57 20.91 -8.25
N GLY A 289 -21.91 22.06 -7.66
CA GLY A 289 -23.18 22.25 -6.97
C GLY A 289 -23.12 21.85 -5.50
N ARG A 290 -24.30 21.67 -4.90
CA ARG A 290 -24.43 21.39 -3.46
C ARG A 290 -24.15 19.91 -3.17
N ASP A 291 -23.02 19.62 -2.55
CA ASP A 291 -22.70 18.33 -1.93
C ASP A 291 -22.73 18.50 -0.39
N PRO A 292 -23.34 17.57 0.37
CA PRO A 292 -23.27 17.57 1.84
C PRO A 292 -21.89 17.22 2.42
N ARG A 293 -20.97 16.65 1.63
CA ARG A 293 -19.57 16.39 2.00
C ARG A 293 -18.69 17.63 1.79
#